data_AF-A0A353PVB8-F1
#
_entry.id   AF-A0A353PVB8-F1
#
_cell.length_a   1.000
_cell.length_b   1.000
_cell.length_c   1.000
_cell.angle_alpha   90.00
_cell.angle_beta   90.00
_cell.angle_gamma   90.00
#
_symmetry.space_group_name_H-M   'P 1'
#
loop_
_entity.id
_entity.type
_entity.pdbx_description
1 polymer ?
#
loop_
_entity_poly.entity_id
_entity_poly.type
_entity_poly.pdbx_seq_one_letter_code
_entity_poly.pdbx_strand_id
1 'polypeptide(L)'
;MDLEKETEQQEAIEKKTETDGIETAVEKKVLVNTKKTLRFQGREIILLGTAHVSKESCEQVAEAIAEENPDCIAIELDEERLASMKNPNSWKNLDIVKVLKENKGFVLLANLVLSSFQKRLGANVGVKPGDEMRAALEEAEKKAIATVMVDRPIQITLKRAWATNSFWGKMKLLSALIASAFETETISAEEIEKLKNSNEMDAMMNELAEYLPSVKKVLIDERDEYLAKKIWTSKGEKILAVLGAGHLPGVERQLEKLSKGETNSDTSAISEIPAAGIGGKVAGYIFPALIVGLVVAGFFTGGAISSLEMLLRWLLWNGSLAALGTLLALGHPLAILVGFFGAPIATLNPVLGVGLFTGLTQAWIRKPKVEDMETLQEDLSSIKKIYKNRILRVLLVFILSSVGGVIGNFIAVPALFTSLIN
;
A
#
# COMPACT_ATOMS: atom_id res chain seq x y z
N MET A 1 -28.65 -42.13 31.90
CA MET A 1 -27.57 -42.04 30.90
C MET A 1 -28.07 -41.80 29.48
N ASP A 2 -29.25 -42.31 29.09
CA ASP A 2 -29.81 -42.04 27.74
C ASP A 2 -30.69 -40.78 27.67
N LEU A 3 -31.44 -40.45 28.73
CA LEU A 3 -32.29 -39.23 28.79
C LEU A 3 -31.50 -37.91 28.82
N GLU A 4 -30.31 -37.89 29.44
CA GLU A 4 -29.45 -36.70 29.47
C GLU A 4 -28.86 -36.38 28.09
N LYS A 5 -28.53 -37.41 27.30
CA LYS A 5 -27.98 -37.24 25.95
C LYS A 5 -29.01 -36.73 24.93
N GLU A 6 -30.27 -37.15 25.06
CA GLU A 6 -31.36 -36.62 24.23
C GLU A 6 -31.65 -35.15 24.54
N THR A 7 -31.58 -34.77 25.82
CA THR A 7 -31.79 -33.37 26.24
C THR A 7 -30.66 -32.47 25.74
N GLU A 8 -29.40 -32.89 25.85
CA GLU A 8 -28.24 -32.16 25.30
C GLU A 8 -28.30 -32.00 23.78
N GLN A 9 -28.81 -33.01 23.06
CA GLN A 9 -29.02 -32.92 21.61
C GLN A 9 -30.12 -31.94 21.22
N GLN A 10 -31.23 -31.90 21.97
CA GLN A 10 -32.31 -30.95 21.71
C GLN A 10 -31.88 -29.51 22.00
N GLU A 11 -31.19 -29.27 23.11
CA GLU A 11 -30.64 -27.95 23.43
C GLU A 11 -29.63 -27.49 22.36
N ALA A 12 -28.79 -28.41 21.84
CA ALA A 12 -27.85 -28.08 20.77
C ALA A 12 -28.55 -27.74 19.44
N ILE A 13 -29.68 -28.39 19.13
CA ILE A 13 -30.47 -28.12 17.91
C ILE A 13 -31.21 -26.78 18.03
N GLU A 14 -31.81 -26.48 19.19
CA GLU A 14 -32.45 -25.18 19.42
C GLU A 14 -31.46 -24.03 19.36
N LYS A 15 -30.30 -24.17 20.02
CA LYS A 15 -29.23 -23.15 19.96
C LYS A 15 -28.74 -22.92 18.53
N LYS A 16 -28.60 -23.98 17.74
CA LYS A 16 -28.17 -23.89 16.34
C LYS A 16 -29.23 -23.18 15.47
N THR A 17 -30.50 -23.49 15.69
CA THR A 17 -31.61 -22.87 14.95
C THR A 17 -31.79 -21.38 15.30
N GLU A 18 -31.54 -21.02 16.56
CA GLU A 18 -31.56 -19.62 17.03
C GLU A 18 -30.36 -18.83 16.49
N THR A 19 -29.16 -19.43 16.46
CA THR A 19 -27.95 -18.81 15.84
C THR A 19 -28.15 -18.61 14.33
N ASP A 20 -28.64 -19.62 13.61
CA ASP A 20 -28.90 -19.56 12.17
C ASP A 20 -29.96 -18.49 11.85
N GLY A 21 -30.99 -18.36 12.70
CA GLY A 21 -32.05 -17.35 12.59
C GLY A 21 -31.58 -15.91 12.85
N ILE A 22 -30.63 -15.74 13.78
CA ILE A 22 -30.00 -14.45 14.07
C ILE A 22 -29.03 -14.08 12.94
N GLU A 23 -28.22 -15.02 12.43
CA GLU A 23 -27.36 -14.78 11.26
C GLU A 23 -28.18 -14.37 10.04
N THR A 24 -29.25 -15.09 9.71
CA THR A 24 -30.11 -14.72 8.57
C THR A 24 -30.82 -13.39 8.75
N ALA A 25 -31.22 -13.01 9.98
CA ALA A 25 -31.86 -11.72 10.25
C ALA A 25 -30.86 -10.55 10.19
N VAL A 26 -29.63 -10.74 10.69
CA VAL A 26 -28.54 -9.77 10.60
C VAL A 26 -28.09 -9.61 9.13
N GLU A 27 -27.96 -10.71 8.38
CA GLU A 27 -27.69 -10.72 6.94
C GLU A 27 -28.78 -9.98 6.17
N LYS A 28 -30.07 -10.25 6.44
CA LYS A 28 -31.19 -9.52 5.80
C LYS A 28 -31.19 -8.02 6.11
N LYS A 29 -30.70 -7.61 7.28
CA LYS A 29 -30.63 -6.19 7.66
C LYS A 29 -29.46 -5.47 7.01
N VAL A 30 -28.34 -6.16 6.77
CA VAL A 30 -27.21 -5.67 5.96
C VAL A 30 -27.61 -5.57 4.48
N LEU A 31 -28.38 -6.54 3.97
CA LEU A 31 -28.87 -6.64 2.59
C LEU A 31 -29.71 -5.42 2.11
N VAL A 32 -30.31 -4.64 3.00
CA VAL A 32 -31.19 -3.50 2.64
C VAL A 32 -30.43 -2.16 2.53
N ASN A 33 -29.17 -2.08 2.97
CA ASN A 33 -28.46 -0.80 3.15
C ASN A 33 -27.30 -0.53 2.17
N THR A 34 -27.13 -1.33 1.12
CA THR A 34 -25.98 -1.23 0.20
C THR A 34 -26.27 -0.57 -1.14
N LYS A 35 -27.53 -0.29 -1.49
CA LYS A 35 -27.91 0.30 -2.78
C LYS A 35 -28.60 1.66 -2.58
N LYS A 36 -28.11 2.69 -3.27
CA LYS A 36 -28.65 4.05 -3.19
C LYS A 36 -28.82 4.68 -4.57
N THR A 37 -30.02 5.16 -4.87
CA THR A 37 -30.35 5.78 -6.16
C THR A 37 -30.41 7.30 -6.02
N LEU A 38 -29.63 8.00 -6.84
CA LEU A 38 -29.57 9.45 -6.93
C LEU A 38 -30.04 9.89 -8.31
N ARG A 39 -30.87 10.95 -8.38
CA ARG A 39 -31.43 11.47 -9.63
C ARG A 39 -31.05 12.94 -9.82
N PHE A 40 -30.40 13.25 -10.94
CA PHE A 40 -29.92 14.59 -11.28
C PHE A 40 -30.28 14.94 -12.73
N GLN A 41 -31.14 15.94 -12.95
CA GLN A 41 -31.42 16.52 -14.28
C GLN A 41 -31.55 15.50 -15.44
N GLY A 42 -32.38 14.45 -15.27
CA GLY A 42 -32.59 13.41 -16.30
C GLY A 42 -31.59 12.26 -16.28
N ARG A 43 -30.66 12.24 -15.31
CA ARG A 43 -29.67 11.18 -15.12
C ARG A 43 -29.88 10.48 -13.79
N GLU A 44 -29.76 9.17 -13.79
CA GLU A 44 -29.92 8.28 -12.65
C GLU A 44 -28.57 7.61 -12.33
N ILE A 45 -28.06 7.83 -11.13
CA ILE A 45 -26.81 7.23 -10.63
C ILE A 45 -27.17 6.33 -9.45
N ILE A 46 -26.90 5.05 -9.59
CA ILE A 46 -27.15 4.04 -8.57
C ILE A 46 -25.81 3.66 -7.96
N LEU A 47 -25.62 3.93 -6.68
CA LEU A 47 -24.44 3.52 -5.93
C LEU A 47 -24.71 2.15 -5.30
N LEU A 48 -23.88 1.17 -5.60
CA LEU A 48 -23.92 -0.17 -5.03
C LEU A 48 -22.64 -0.40 -4.22
N GLY A 49 -22.80 -0.52 -2.91
CA GLY A 49 -21.74 -0.78 -1.94
C GLY A 49 -21.45 -2.28 -1.81
N THR A 50 -20.19 -2.66 -1.95
CA THR A 50 -19.73 -4.05 -1.80
C THR A 50 -18.85 -4.20 -0.57
N ALA A 51 -19.02 -5.31 0.16
CA ALA A 51 -18.07 -5.72 1.18
C ALA A 51 -16.99 -6.57 0.51
N HIS A 52 -15.78 -6.02 0.38
CA HIS A 52 -14.68 -6.77 -0.24
C HIS A 52 -14.41 -8.04 0.55
N VAL A 53 -14.39 -9.17 -0.16
CA VAL A 53 -14.24 -10.54 0.34
C VAL A 53 -15.57 -11.19 0.79
N SER A 54 -16.66 -11.02 0.04
CA SER A 54 -17.93 -11.75 0.27
C SER A 54 -18.50 -12.31 -1.03
N LYS A 55 -18.94 -13.57 -1.00
CA LYS A 55 -19.54 -14.25 -2.15
C LYS A 55 -20.91 -13.64 -2.45
N GLU A 56 -21.64 -13.30 -1.40
CA GLU A 56 -22.93 -12.63 -1.41
C GLU A 56 -22.81 -11.27 -2.09
N SER A 57 -21.71 -10.53 -1.85
CA SER A 57 -21.45 -9.25 -2.55
C SER A 57 -21.27 -9.44 -4.06
N CYS A 58 -20.68 -10.54 -4.52
CA CYS A 58 -20.56 -10.85 -5.95
C CYS A 58 -21.92 -11.17 -6.58
N GLU A 59 -22.75 -11.95 -5.87
CA GLU A 59 -24.10 -12.31 -6.31
C GLU A 59 -25.00 -11.06 -6.38
N GLN A 60 -24.93 -10.17 -5.38
CA GLN A 60 -25.64 -8.88 -5.37
C GLN A 60 -25.26 -7.97 -6.53
N VAL A 61 -23.97 -7.92 -6.89
CA VAL A 61 -23.50 -7.16 -8.06
C VAL A 61 -24.16 -7.69 -9.34
N ALA A 62 -24.17 -9.00 -9.52
CA ALA A 62 -24.77 -9.61 -10.71
C ALA A 62 -26.29 -9.37 -10.78
N GLU A 63 -27.00 -9.52 -9.66
CA GLU A 63 -28.43 -9.26 -9.54
C GLU A 63 -28.76 -7.80 -9.82
N ALA A 64 -28.08 -6.85 -9.17
CA ALA A 64 -28.29 -5.43 -9.36
C ALA A 64 -28.05 -4.98 -10.82
N ILE A 65 -27.02 -5.53 -11.48
CA ILE A 65 -26.77 -5.26 -12.91
C ILE A 65 -27.91 -5.81 -13.77
N ALA A 66 -28.46 -6.98 -13.43
CA ALA A 66 -29.58 -7.59 -14.14
C ALA A 66 -30.89 -6.81 -13.99
N GLU A 67 -31.22 -6.41 -12.77
CA GLU A 67 -32.44 -5.69 -12.46
C GLU A 67 -32.42 -4.27 -13.03
N GLU A 68 -31.29 -3.57 -12.84
CA GLU A 68 -31.22 -2.15 -13.19
C GLU A 68 -30.98 -1.92 -14.68
N ASN A 69 -30.35 -2.88 -15.37
CA ASN A 69 -30.01 -2.79 -16.79
C ASN A 69 -29.46 -1.39 -17.18
N PRO A 70 -28.34 -0.95 -16.55
CA PRO A 70 -27.81 0.39 -16.75
C PRO A 70 -27.17 0.56 -18.14
N ASP A 71 -27.05 1.81 -18.60
CA ASP A 71 -26.31 2.15 -19.83
C ASP A 71 -24.80 1.97 -19.65
N CYS A 72 -24.33 2.19 -18.41
CA CYS A 72 -22.92 2.10 -18.06
C CYS A 72 -22.73 1.61 -16.62
N ILE A 73 -21.71 0.78 -16.42
CA ILE A 73 -21.27 0.33 -15.11
C ILE A 73 -19.94 1.02 -14.76
N ALA A 74 -19.96 1.83 -13.70
CA ALA A 74 -18.76 2.45 -13.13
C ALA A 74 -18.18 1.53 -12.06
N ILE A 75 -16.90 1.19 -12.14
CA ILE A 75 -16.27 0.20 -11.27
C ILE A 75 -15.13 0.86 -10.51
N GLU A 76 -15.08 0.69 -9.18
CA GLU A 76 -13.97 1.13 -8.31
C GLU A 76 -12.70 0.31 -8.56
N LEU A 77 -12.14 0.51 -9.75
CA LEU A 77 -10.93 -0.13 -10.22
C LEU A 77 -10.17 0.89 -11.07
N ASP A 78 -8.84 0.82 -11.01
CA ASP A 78 -7.95 1.57 -11.90
C ASP A 78 -7.47 0.68 -13.05
N GLU A 79 -7.01 1.31 -14.14
CA GLU A 79 -6.59 0.60 -15.36
C GLU A 79 -5.43 -0.38 -15.13
N GLU A 80 -4.50 -0.08 -14.21
CA GLU A 80 -3.39 -0.99 -13.90
C GLU A 80 -3.89 -2.23 -13.15
N ARG A 81 -4.85 -2.07 -12.23
CA ARG A 81 -5.50 -3.18 -11.53
C ARG A 81 -6.36 -4.01 -12.48
N LEU A 82 -7.10 -3.39 -13.40
CA LEU A 82 -7.82 -4.09 -14.45
C LEU A 82 -6.87 -4.92 -15.33
N ALA A 83 -5.78 -4.32 -15.79
CA ALA A 83 -4.78 -5.02 -16.60
C ALA A 83 -4.16 -6.19 -15.83
N SER A 84 -3.91 -6.04 -14.53
CA SER A 84 -3.38 -7.09 -13.66
C SER A 84 -4.40 -8.22 -13.43
N MET A 85 -5.70 -7.90 -13.35
CA MET A 85 -6.77 -8.89 -13.24
C MET A 85 -6.95 -9.69 -14.52
N LYS A 86 -6.86 -9.04 -15.69
CA LYS A 86 -6.96 -9.70 -17.01
C LYS A 86 -5.71 -10.52 -17.33
N ASN A 87 -4.55 -10.03 -16.92
CA ASN A 87 -3.26 -10.69 -17.14
C ASN A 87 -2.59 -11.03 -15.80
N PRO A 88 -3.05 -12.06 -15.08
CA PRO A 88 -2.45 -12.52 -13.82
C PRO A 88 -1.08 -13.20 -14.02
N ASN A 89 -0.44 -12.99 -15.17
CA ASN A 89 0.95 -13.38 -15.46
C ASN A 89 1.83 -12.16 -15.79
N SER A 90 1.31 -10.93 -15.74
CA SER A 90 2.07 -9.72 -16.10
C SER A 90 3.34 -9.54 -15.25
N TRP A 91 3.31 -9.98 -14.00
CA TRP A 91 4.47 -10.02 -13.09
C TRP A 91 5.59 -10.96 -13.54
N LYS A 92 5.32 -11.95 -14.41
CA LYS A 92 6.37 -12.84 -14.96
C LYS A 92 7.41 -12.08 -15.80
N ASN A 93 7.08 -10.86 -16.23
CA ASN A 93 7.95 -9.99 -17.03
C ASN A 93 8.53 -8.80 -16.23
N LEU A 94 8.46 -8.83 -14.88
CA LEU A 94 9.03 -7.76 -14.06
C LEU A 94 10.56 -7.71 -14.20
N ASP A 95 11.06 -6.62 -14.77
CA ASP A 95 12.50 -6.34 -14.80
C ASP A 95 12.91 -5.68 -13.47
N ILE A 96 13.46 -6.47 -12.54
CA ILE A 96 13.92 -5.97 -11.25
C ILE A 96 14.99 -4.88 -11.39
N VAL A 97 15.82 -4.95 -12.44
CA VAL A 97 16.89 -3.98 -12.68
C VAL A 97 16.28 -2.63 -13.03
N LYS A 98 15.25 -2.63 -13.89
CA LYS A 98 14.48 -1.43 -14.21
C LYS A 98 13.79 -0.84 -12.96
N VAL A 99 13.16 -1.68 -12.14
CA VAL A 99 12.48 -1.25 -10.90
C VAL A 99 13.45 -0.56 -9.94
N LEU A 100 14.64 -1.12 -9.73
CA LEU A 100 15.65 -0.52 -8.86
C LEU A 100 16.15 0.81 -9.43
N LYS A 101 16.46 0.88 -10.73
CA LYS A 101 16.93 2.11 -11.40
C LYS A 101 15.91 3.26 -11.34
N GLU A 102 14.62 2.93 -11.34
CA GLU A 102 13.54 3.92 -11.21
C GLU A 102 13.23 4.30 -9.75
N ASN A 103 14.06 3.88 -8.78
CA ASN A 103 13.84 4.06 -7.34
C ASN A 103 12.48 3.50 -6.85
N LYS A 104 11.95 2.49 -7.55
CA LYS A 104 10.67 1.84 -7.23
C LYS A 104 10.84 0.59 -6.36
N GLY A 105 12.06 0.24 -5.93
CA GLY A 105 12.33 -0.95 -5.12
C GLY A 105 11.52 -1.03 -3.82
N PHE A 106 11.48 0.07 -3.05
CA PHE A 106 10.65 0.14 -1.83
C PHE A 106 9.16 0.03 -2.12
N VAL A 107 8.68 0.67 -3.20
CA VAL A 107 7.26 0.60 -3.60
C VAL A 107 6.88 -0.81 -4.02
N LEU A 108 7.75 -1.50 -4.77
CA LEU A 108 7.56 -2.89 -5.13
C LEU A 108 7.45 -3.76 -3.88
N LEU A 109 8.36 -3.60 -2.91
CA LEU A 109 8.28 -4.38 -1.68
C LEU A 109 7.00 -4.08 -0.89
N ALA A 110 6.62 -2.81 -0.73
CA ALA A 110 5.40 -2.44 -0.03
C ALA A 110 4.15 -3.07 -0.68
N ASN A 111 4.06 -3.01 -2.01
CA ASN A 111 2.98 -3.66 -2.76
C ASN A 111 2.98 -5.18 -2.58
N LEU A 112 4.16 -5.81 -2.57
CA LEU A 112 4.30 -7.26 -2.38
C LEU A 112 3.89 -7.70 -0.97
N VAL A 113 4.31 -6.95 0.06
CA VAL A 113 3.91 -7.18 1.46
C VAL A 113 2.40 -7.01 1.61
N LEU A 114 1.84 -5.92 1.08
CA LEU A 114 0.41 -5.67 1.12
C LEU A 114 -0.39 -6.76 0.40
N SER A 115 0.08 -7.19 -0.78
CA SER A 115 -0.57 -8.26 -1.56
C SER A 115 -0.52 -9.59 -0.80
N SER A 116 0.60 -9.90 -0.14
CA SER A 116 0.73 -11.09 0.72
C SER A 116 -0.25 -11.03 1.89
N PHE A 117 -0.38 -9.88 2.55
CA PHE A 117 -1.34 -9.66 3.62
C PHE A 117 -2.80 -9.82 3.13
N GLN A 118 -3.14 -9.18 2.01
CA GLN A 118 -4.45 -9.31 1.36
C GLN A 118 -4.78 -10.76 0.99
N LYS A 119 -3.81 -11.52 0.45
CA LYS A 119 -3.98 -12.95 0.13
C LYS A 119 -4.25 -13.77 1.40
N ARG A 120 -3.56 -13.48 2.51
CA ARG A 120 -3.79 -14.16 3.80
C ARG A 120 -5.20 -13.89 4.34
N LEU A 121 -5.71 -12.67 4.20
CA LEU A 121 -7.08 -12.33 4.62
C LEU A 121 -8.15 -13.05 3.75
N GLY A 122 -7.94 -13.17 2.44
CA GLY A 122 -8.88 -13.85 1.54
C GLY A 122 -8.81 -15.39 1.55
N ALA A 123 -7.74 -15.99 2.06
CA ALA A 123 -7.51 -17.44 2.00
C ALA A 123 -8.56 -18.27 2.77
N ASN A 124 -9.22 -17.67 3.79
CA ASN A 124 -10.19 -18.36 4.64
C ASN A 124 -11.64 -18.17 4.18
N VAL A 125 -11.91 -17.33 3.18
CA VAL A 125 -13.27 -16.95 2.77
C VAL A 125 -13.61 -17.45 1.36
N GLY A 126 -12.67 -18.06 0.65
CA GLY A 126 -12.90 -18.59 -0.71
C GLY A 126 -13.09 -17.53 -1.80
N VAL A 127 -13.06 -16.25 -1.43
CA VAL A 127 -13.22 -15.08 -2.30
C VAL A 127 -11.91 -14.28 -2.26
N LYS A 128 -11.41 -13.84 -3.41
CA LYS A 128 -10.22 -12.98 -3.49
C LYS A 128 -10.66 -11.51 -3.42
N PRO A 129 -9.88 -10.64 -2.78
CA PRO A 129 -10.13 -9.20 -2.83
C PRO A 129 -10.28 -8.70 -4.28
N GLY A 130 -11.40 -8.04 -4.57
CA GLY A 130 -11.74 -7.55 -5.92
C GLY A 130 -12.55 -8.52 -6.78
N ASP A 131 -13.01 -9.64 -6.23
CA ASP A 131 -13.93 -10.55 -6.91
C ASP A 131 -15.27 -9.88 -7.23
N GLU A 132 -15.73 -8.94 -6.39
CA GLU A 132 -16.96 -8.17 -6.65
C GLU A 132 -16.81 -7.30 -7.91
N MET A 133 -15.64 -6.68 -8.07
CA MET A 133 -15.28 -5.90 -9.25
C MET A 133 -15.13 -6.78 -10.49
N ARG A 134 -14.65 -8.02 -10.32
CA ARG A 134 -14.60 -9.00 -11.42
C ARG A 134 -16.01 -9.44 -11.83
N ALA A 135 -16.88 -9.72 -10.88
CA ALA A 135 -18.27 -10.08 -11.14
C ALA A 135 -18.97 -8.97 -11.95
N ALA A 136 -18.74 -7.70 -11.59
CA ALA A 136 -19.25 -6.56 -12.35
C ALA A 136 -18.75 -6.54 -13.81
N LEU A 137 -17.45 -6.79 -14.03
CA LEU A 137 -16.84 -6.86 -15.35
C LEU A 137 -17.40 -8.01 -16.20
N GLU A 138 -17.50 -9.21 -15.61
CA GLU A 138 -18.02 -10.41 -16.28
C GLU A 138 -19.49 -10.23 -16.66
N GLU A 139 -20.30 -9.67 -15.77
CA GLU A 139 -21.72 -9.44 -16.04
C GLU A 139 -21.94 -8.34 -17.08
N ALA A 140 -21.11 -7.30 -17.06
CA ALA A 140 -21.11 -6.28 -18.10
C ALA A 140 -20.77 -6.86 -19.48
N GLU A 141 -19.77 -7.76 -19.55
CA GLU A 141 -19.38 -8.44 -20.80
C GLU A 141 -20.51 -9.33 -21.33
N LYS A 142 -21.16 -10.13 -20.48
CA LYS A 142 -22.30 -10.99 -20.88
C LYS A 142 -23.46 -10.19 -21.47
N LYS A 143 -23.73 -9.00 -20.92
CA LYS A 143 -24.84 -8.13 -21.33
C LYS A 143 -24.44 -7.06 -22.35
N ALA A 144 -23.17 -7.02 -22.76
CA ALA A 144 -22.61 -5.98 -23.62
C ALA A 144 -22.86 -4.54 -23.10
N ILE A 145 -22.82 -4.35 -21.78
CA ILE A 145 -22.95 -3.05 -21.13
C ILE A 145 -21.58 -2.36 -21.07
N ALA A 146 -21.54 -1.05 -21.34
CA ALA A 146 -20.30 -0.29 -21.27
C ALA A 146 -19.75 -0.21 -19.84
N THR A 147 -18.45 -0.43 -19.66
CA THR A 147 -17.79 -0.28 -18.35
C THR A 147 -16.85 0.92 -18.34
N VAL A 148 -16.69 1.55 -17.17
CA VAL A 148 -15.75 2.64 -16.95
C VAL A 148 -15.04 2.48 -15.61
N MET A 149 -13.70 2.54 -15.65
CA MET A 149 -12.84 2.46 -14.49
C MET A 149 -12.79 3.83 -13.83
N VAL A 150 -13.29 3.95 -12.60
CA VAL A 150 -13.47 5.26 -11.94
C VAL A 150 -12.47 5.54 -10.83
N ASP A 151 -11.58 4.60 -10.50
CA ASP A 151 -10.62 4.78 -9.40
C ASP A 151 -9.29 5.39 -9.86
N ARG A 152 -8.60 6.02 -8.90
CA ARG A 152 -7.27 6.61 -9.10
C ARG A 152 -6.23 5.49 -8.99
N PRO A 153 -5.16 5.50 -9.83
CA PRO A 153 -4.08 4.53 -9.69
C PRO A 153 -3.57 4.45 -8.27
N ILE A 154 -3.61 3.24 -7.68
CA ILE A 154 -3.30 3.03 -6.26
C ILE A 154 -1.90 3.53 -5.88
N GLN A 155 -0.94 3.46 -6.80
CA GLN A 155 0.42 3.95 -6.63
C GLN A 155 0.46 5.48 -6.44
N ILE A 156 -0.40 6.21 -7.16
CA ILE A 156 -0.56 7.66 -6.98
C ILE A 156 -1.21 7.93 -5.64
N THR A 157 -2.30 7.22 -5.31
CA THR A 157 -3.00 7.34 -4.03
C THR A 157 -2.06 7.15 -2.83
N LEU A 158 -1.27 6.07 -2.81
CA LEU A 158 -0.32 5.78 -1.73
C LEU A 158 0.84 6.79 -1.68
N LYS A 159 1.40 7.16 -2.83
CA LYS A 159 2.48 8.16 -2.88
C LYS A 159 2.01 9.54 -2.46
N ARG A 160 0.79 9.93 -2.81
CA ARG A 160 0.17 11.16 -2.31
C ARG A 160 -0.04 11.11 -0.80
N ALA A 161 -0.54 9.99 -0.26
CA ALA A 161 -0.75 9.85 1.18
C ALA A 161 0.58 10.01 1.94
N TRP A 162 1.68 9.51 1.37
CA TRP A 162 3.02 9.75 1.89
C TRP A 162 3.49 11.19 1.71
N ALA A 163 3.38 11.75 0.50
CA ALA A 163 3.93 13.05 0.14
C ALA A 163 3.23 14.22 0.85
N THR A 164 1.91 14.13 1.02
CA THR A 164 1.07 15.14 1.71
C THR A 164 1.29 15.13 3.22
N ASN A 165 1.91 14.07 3.76
CA ASN A 165 2.12 13.92 5.19
C ASN A 165 3.35 14.71 5.68
N SER A 166 3.23 15.29 6.88
CA SER A 166 4.34 15.95 7.57
C SER A 166 5.40 14.92 7.98
N PHE A 167 6.59 15.39 8.37
CA PHE A 167 7.64 14.50 8.89
C PHE A 167 7.14 13.65 10.07
N TRP A 168 6.43 14.27 11.01
CA TRP A 168 5.85 13.59 12.17
C TRP A 168 4.80 12.54 11.79
N GLY A 169 3.88 12.87 10.88
CA GLY A 169 2.88 11.89 10.47
C GLY A 169 3.47 10.76 9.61
N LYS A 170 4.58 10.98 8.89
CA LYS A 170 5.37 9.90 8.27
C LYS A 170 5.96 8.96 9.31
N MET A 171 6.49 9.50 10.42
CA MET A 171 7.01 8.66 11.52
C MET A 171 5.90 7.86 12.20
N LYS A 172 4.73 8.47 12.45
CA LYS A 172 3.54 7.77 12.98
C LYS A 172 3.06 6.65 12.05
N LEU A 173 3.01 6.92 10.74
CA LEU A 173 2.63 5.92 9.75
C LEU A 173 3.63 4.76 9.74
N LEU A 174 4.93 5.06 9.77
CA LEU A 174 5.98 4.03 9.81
C LEU A 174 5.90 3.20 11.09
N SER A 175 5.67 3.83 12.25
CA SER A 175 5.52 3.09 13.52
C SER A 175 4.27 2.20 13.51
N ALA A 176 3.16 2.67 12.96
CA ALA A 176 1.94 1.86 12.84
C ALA A 176 2.13 0.65 11.91
N LEU A 177 2.80 0.85 10.76
CA LEU A 177 3.12 -0.25 9.84
C LEU A 177 4.08 -1.27 10.46
N ILE A 178 5.07 -0.80 11.21
CA ILE A 178 5.99 -1.67 11.95
C ILE A 178 5.24 -2.46 13.02
N ALA A 179 4.43 -1.79 13.84
CA ALA A 179 3.63 -2.44 14.89
C ALA A 179 2.76 -3.55 14.30
N SER A 180 2.00 -3.26 13.24
CA SER A 180 1.17 -4.23 12.54
C SER A 180 1.95 -5.40 11.94
N ALA A 181 3.18 -5.18 11.46
CA ALA A 181 4.02 -6.26 10.91
C ALA A 181 4.58 -7.21 11.98
N PHE A 182 4.71 -6.74 13.24
CA PHE A 182 5.15 -7.53 14.38
C PHE A 182 3.98 -8.10 15.20
N GLU A 183 2.75 -7.73 14.85
CA GLU A 183 1.54 -8.21 15.50
C GLU A 183 1.23 -9.65 15.04
N THR A 184 1.45 -10.59 15.96
CA THR A 184 1.18 -12.03 15.76
C THR A 184 -0.14 -12.49 16.33
N GLU A 185 -0.90 -11.59 16.95
CA GLU A 185 -2.19 -11.94 17.56
C GLU A 185 -3.24 -12.17 16.47
N THR A 186 -3.83 -13.36 16.47
CA THR A 186 -5.01 -13.67 15.68
C THR A 186 -6.19 -12.99 16.35
N ILE A 187 -6.86 -12.08 15.62
CA ILE A 187 -8.08 -11.41 16.06
C ILE A 187 -9.07 -12.48 16.54
N SER A 188 -9.52 -12.38 17.79
CA SER A 188 -10.47 -13.31 18.39
C SER A 188 -11.85 -13.20 17.73
N ALA A 189 -12.65 -14.26 17.79
CA ALA A 189 -14.01 -14.22 17.24
C ALA A 189 -14.87 -13.11 17.89
N GLU A 190 -14.64 -12.84 19.17
CA GLU A 190 -15.32 -11.78 19.93
C GLU A 190 -14.90 -10.37 19.49
N GLU A 191 -13.64 -10.17 19.09
CA GLU A 191 -13.19 -8.91 18.48
C GLU A 191 -13.76 -8.73 17.06
N ILE A 192 -13.85 -9.81 16.28
CA ILE A 192 -14.50 -9.79 14.96
C ILE A 192 -15.98 -9.42 15.11
N GLU A 193 -16.67 -9.97 16.11
CA GLU A 193 -18.08 -9.68 16.38
C GLU A 193 -18.28 -8.22 16.84
N LYS A 194 -17.38 -7.68 17.67
CA LYS A 194 -17.38 -6.25 18.01
C LYS A 194 -17.17 -5.36 16.79
N LEU A 195 -16.32 -5.76 15.84
CA LEU A 195 -16.10 -5.02 14.58
C LEU A 195 -17.31 -5.05 13.64
N LYS A 196 -18.24 -6.01 13.78
CA LYS A 196 -19.51 -6.03 13.02
C LYS A 196 -20.49 -4.95 13.47
N ASN A 197 -20.31 -4.35 14.66
CA ASN A 197 -21.11 -3.23 15.11
C ASN A 197 -20.65 -1.94 14.40
N SER A 198 -21.54 -1.36 13.58
CA SER A 198 -21.25 -0.13 12.82
C SER A 198 -20.70 1.00 13.68
N ASN A 199 -21.22 1.16 14.90
CA ASN A 199 -20.82 2.24 15.80
C ASN A 199 -19.39 2.09 16.35
N GLU A 200 -18.93 0.86 16.61
CA GLU A 200 -17.56 0.59 17.09
C GLU A 200 -16.55 0.73 15.94
N MET A 201 -16.92 0.24 14.74
CA MET A 201 -16.13 0.45 13.53
C MET A 201 -16.00 1.94 13.20
N ASP A 202 -17.09 2.69 13.27
CA ASP A 202 -17.08 4.14 13.04
C ASP A 202 -16.22 4.88 14.08
N ALA A 203 -16.29 4.48 15.36
CA ALA A 203 -15.45 5.04 16.41
C ALA A 203 -13.95 4.78 16.16
N MET A 204 -13.58 3.54 15.86
CA MET A 204 -12.20 3.16 15.53
C MET A 204 -11.69 3.89 14.28
N MET A 205 -12.52 3.99 13.24
CA MET A 205 -12.18 4.72 12.01
C MET A 205 -12.01 6.22 12.27
N ASN A 206 -12.81 6.80 13.17
CA ASN A 206 -12.66 8.19 13.59
C ASN A 206 -11.38 8.42 14.39
N GLU A 207 -11.04 7.54 15.35
CA GLU A 207 -9.78 7.63 16.09
C GLU A 207 -8.56 7.52 15.16
N LEU A 208 -8.61 6.60 14.19
CA LEU A 208 -7.55 6.47 13.19
C LEU A 208 -7.46 7.71 12.29
N ALA A 209 -8.60 8.30 11.93
CA ALA A 209 -8.66 9.53 11.16
C ALA A 209 -8.07 10.73 11.93
N GLU A 210 -8.30 10.81 13.24
CA GLU A 210 -7.69 11.83 14.10
C GLU A 210 -6.19 11.60 14.29
N TYR A 211 -5.75 10.35 14.39
CA TYR A 211 -4.35 10.01 14.55
C TYR A 211 -3.53 10.25 13.27
N LEU A 212 -4.10 9.97 12.09
CA LEU A 212 -3.49 10.08 10.77
C LEU A 212 -4.36 10.90 9.77
N PRO A 213 -4.62 12.19 10.04
CA PRO A 213 -5.59 12.99 9.28
C PRO A 213 -5.20 13.19 7.81
N SER A 214 -3.90 13.33 7.52
CA SER A 214 -3.42 13.43 6.14
C SER A 214 -3.61 12.13 5.35
N VAL A 215 -3.52 10.98 6.02
CA VAL A 215 -3.73 9.67 5.38
C VAL A 215 -5.20 9.48 5.08
N LYS A 216 -6.09 9.76 6.05
CA LYS A 216 -7.54 9.72 5.84
C LYS A 216 -7.97 10.66 4.71
N LYS A 217 -7.45 11.90 4.71
CA LYS A 217 -7.73 12.87 3.64
C LYS A 217 -7.41 12.30 2.26
N VAL A 218 -6.26 11.67 2.07
CA VAL A 218 -5.85 11.20 0.74
C VAL A 218 -6.47 9.85 0.35
N LEU A 219 -6.56 8.90 1.28
CA LEU A 219 -7.05 7.55 1.00
C LEU A 219 -8.58 7.47 0.95
N ILE A 220 -9.27 8.37 1.66
CA ILE A 220 -10.73 8.41 1.73
C ILE A 220 -11.25 9.66 1.03
N ASP A 221 -11.05 10.87 1.59
CA ASP A 221 -11.75 12.07 1.10
C ASP A 221 -11.40 12.43 -0.36
N GLU A 222 -10.11 12.45 -0.72
CA GLU A 222 -9.68 12.69 -2.11
C GLU A 222 -10.09 11.54 -3.03
N ARG A 223 -10.16 10.31 -2.52
CA ARG A 223 -10.55 9.14 -3.32
C ARG A 223 -12.05 9.19 -3.63
N ASP A 224 -12.88 9.52 -2.65
CA ASP A 224 -14.31 9.78 -2.82
C ASP A 224 -14.56 10.89 -3.84
N GLU A 225 -13.80 11.98 -3.74
CA GLU A 225 -13.86 13.08 -4.72
C GLU A 225 -13.50 12.60 -6.13
N TYR A 226 -12.41 11.83 -6.27
CA TYR A 226 -12.00 11.29 -7.56
C TYR A 226 -13.07 10.36 -8.16
N LEU A 227 -13.58 9.41 -7.36
CA LEU A 227 -14.62 8.47 -7.77
C LEU A 227 -15.87 9.22 -8.23
N ALA A 228 -16.38 10.14 -7.41
CA ALA A 228 -17.57 10.92 -7.74
C ALA A 228 -17.41 11.73 -9.02
N LYS A 229 -16.27 12.42 -9.21
CA LYS A 229 -15.99 13.20 -10.41
C LYS A 229 -15.90 12.32 -11.65
N LYS A 230 -15.29 11.14 -11.55
CA LYS A 230 -15.23 10.18 -12.67
C LYS A 230 -16.61 9.63 -13.01
N ILE A 231 -17.40 9.19 -12.02
CA ILE A 231 -18.78 8.74 -12.19
C ILE A 231 -19.63 9.84 -12.86
N TRP A 232 -19.49 11.09 -12.41
CA TRP A 232 -20.20 12.24 -12.97
C TRP A 232 -19.88 12.48 -14.45
N THR A 233 -18.64 12.25 -14.88
CA THR A 233 -18.24 12.41 -16.29
C THR A 233 -18.51 11.19 -17.17
N SER A 234 -18.92 10.06 -16.60
CA SER A 234 -19.26 8.85 -17.37
C SER A 234 -20.43 9.08 -18.32
N LYS A 235 -20.47 8.34 -19.43
CA LYS A 235 -21.55 8.42 -20.41
C LYS A 235 -22.73 7.54 -19.98
N GLY A 236 -23.94 7.90 -20.41
CA GLY A 236 -25.18 7.17 -20.09
C GLY A 236 -26.13 7.98 -19.20
N GLU A 237 -27.42 7.69 -19.33
CA GLU A 237 -28.48 8.30 -18.51
C GLU A 237 -28.69 7.50 -17.23
N LYS A 238 -28.51 6.17 -17.26
CA LYS A 238 -28.56 5.29 -16.10
C LYS A 238 -27.20 4.65 -15.84
N ILE A 239 -26.59 4.97 -14.71
CA ILE A 239 -25.26 4.49 -14.33
C ILE A 239 -25.35 3.70 -13.03
N LEU A 240 -24.81 2.49 -13.02
CA LEU A 240 -24.61 1.72 -11.79
C LEU A 240 -23.13 1.77 -11.39
N ALA A 241 -22.83 2.38 -10.25
CA ALA A 241 -21.49 2.46 -9.68
C ALA A 241 -21.29 1.37 -8.63
N VAL A 242 -20.41 0.41 -8.90
CA VAL A 242 -20.00 -0.66 -7.99
C VAL A 242 -18.77 -0.19 -7.22
N LEU A 243 -18.94 0.09 -5.92
CA LEU A 243 -17.96 0.73 -5.05
C LEU A 243 -17.83 -0.06 -3.74
N GLY A 244 -16.70 0.06 -3.05
CA GLY A 244 -16.58 -0.37 -1.66
C GLY A 244 -17.56 0.40 -0.78
N ALA A 245 -18.27 -0.29 0.12
CA ALA A 245 -19.34 0.28 0.93
C ALA A 245 -18.92 1.54 1.73
N GLY A 246 -17.66 1.61 2.17
CA GLY A 246 -17.11 2.76 2.91
C GLY A 246 -17.02 4.06 2.10
N HIS A 247 -17.02 3.98 0.76
CA HIS A 247 -16.93 5.16 -0.12
C HIS A 247 -18.30 5.78 -0.44
N LEU A 248 -19.40 5.04 -0.26
CA LEU A 248 -20.76 5.50 -0.62
C LEU A 248 -21.13 6.86 -0.02
N PRO A 249 -20.98 7.10 1.31
CA PRO A 249 -21.38 8.39 1.90
C PRO A 249 -20.55 9.57 1.37
N GLY A 250 -19.27 9.35 1.08
CA GLY A 250 -18.39 10.38 0.54
C GLY A 250 -18.68 10.69 -0.92
N VAL A 251 -18.85 9.66 -1.74
CA VAL A 251 -19.18 9.78 -3.16
C VAL A 251 -20.53 10.48 -3.35
N GLU A 252 -21.55 10.10 -2.57
CA GLU A 252 -22.85 10.77 -2.58
C GLU A 252 -22.73 12.28 -2.34
N ARG A 253 -22.07 12.68 -1.24
CA ARG A 253 -21.88 14.10 -0.90
C ARG A 253 -21.17 14.87 -2.03
N GLN A 254 -20.21 14.24 -2.71
CA GLN A 254 -19.48 14.88 -3.81
C GLN A 254 -20.34 14.99 -5.08
N LEU A 255 -21.16 13.97 -5.40
CA LEU A 255 -22.13 14.02 -6.49
C LEU A 255 -23.17 15.12 -6.28
N GLU A 256 -23.66 15.30 -5.04
CA GLU A 256 -24.57 16.40 -4.71
C GLU A 256 -23.92 17.77 -4.94
N LYS A 257 -22.66 17.97 -4.51
CA LYS A 257 -21.92 19.22 -4.75
C LYS A 257 -21.73 19.50 -6.24
N LEU A 258 -21.42 18.48 -7.03
CA LEU A 258 -21.31 18.58 -8.49
C LEU A 258 -22.66 19.00 -9.11
N SER A 259 -23.76 18.38 -8.66
CA SER A 259 -25.11 18.71 -9.15
C SER A 259 -25.54 20.16 -8.87
N LYS A 260 -25.06 20.74 -7.77
CA LYS A 260 -25.32 22.14 -7.37
C LYS A 260 -24.35 23.14 -8.01
N GLY A 261 -23.32 22.67 -8.70
CA GLY A 261 -22.26 23.52 -9.28
C GLY A 261 -21.30 24.10 -8.23
N GLU A 262 -21.27 23.57 -7.01
CA GLU A 262 -20.36 24.00 -5.93
C GLU A 262 -18.90 23.58 -6.19
N THR A 263 -18.72 22.55 -7.01
CA THR A 263 -17.42 22.04 -7.46
C THR A 263 -17.51 21.62 -8.93
N ASN A 264 -16.36 21.48 -9.59
CA ASN A 264 -16.27 21.01 -10.97
C ASN A 264 -15.82 19.53 -11.02
N SER A 265 -15.88 18.92 -12.19
CA SER A 265 -15.45 17.54 -12.41
C SER A 265 -13.94 17.37 -12.66
N ASP A 266 -13.13 18.43 -12.47
CA ASP A 266 -11.69 18.34 -12.68
C ASP A 266 -11.01 17.55 -11.57
N THR A 267 -10.22 16.54 -11.94
CA THR A 267 -9.46 15.70 -11.02
C THR A 267 -7.97 16.05 -10.98
N SER A 268 -7.49 17.02 -11.78
CA SER A 268 -6.06 17.33 -11.95
C SER A 268 -5.30 17.47 -10.62
N ALA A 269 -5.85 18.26 -9.69
CA ALA A 269 -5.25 18.54 -8.37
C ALA A 269 -5.04 17.29 -7.50
N ILE A 270 -5.87 16.25 -7.70
CA ILE A 270 -5.85 14.99 -6.93
C ILE A 270 -5.34 13.80 -7.75
N SER A 271 -4.97 14.01 -9.01
CA SER A 271 -4.48 12.97 -9.93
C SER A 271 -2.95 12.86 -9.98
N GLU A 272 -2.22 13.85 -9.47
CA GLU A 272 -0.75 13.87 -9.51
C GLU A 272 -0.13 13.77 -8.12
N ILE A 273 1.16 13.46 -8.01
CA ILE A 273 1.85 13.51 -6.70
C ILE A 273 2.25 14.96 -6.44
N PRO A 274 1.93 15.56 -5.28
CA PRO A 274 2.34 16.93 -5.00
C PRO A 274 3.87 17.04 -5.10
N ALA A 275 4.34 18.06 -5.82
CA ALA A 275 5.76 18.27 -6.03
C ALA A 275 6.48 18.44 -4.68
N ALA A 276 7.66 17.84 -4.55
CA ALA A 276 8.51 18.08 -3.39
C ALA A 276 8.81 19.59 -3.31
N GLY A 277 8.43 20.20 -2.18
CA GLY A 277 8.71 21.60 -1.92
C GLY A 277 10.21 21.90 -2.02
N ILE A 278 10.56 23.16 -2.27
CA ILE A 278 11.96 23.62 -2.39
C ILE A 278 12.78 23.18 -1.18
N GLY A 279 12.21 23.24 0.02
CA GLY A 279 12.85 22.75 1.24
C GLY A 279 13.24 21.27 1.21
N GLY A 280 12.44 20.40 0.60
CA GLY A 280 12.78 18.98 0.44
C GLY A 280 13.91 18.75 -0.56
N LYS A 281 13.94 19.53 -1.65
CA LYS A 281 15.04 19.51 -2.62
C LYS A 281 16.35 20.00 -1.99
N VAL A 282 16.29 21.10 -1.24
CA VAL A 282 17.44 21.66 -0.53
C VAL A 282 17.91 20.72 0.59
N ALA A 283 17.00 20.12 1.35
CA ALA A 283 17.33 19.18 2.43
C ALA A 283 18.18 18.00 1.95
N GLY A 284 17.94 17.50 0.73
CA GLY A 284 18.77 16.46 0.12
C GLY A 284 20.24 16.85 -0.04
N TYR A 285 20.55 18.14 -0.22
CA TYR A 285 21.91 18.66 -0.35
C TYR A 285 22.52 19.17 0.95
N ILE A 286 21.71 19.49 1.98
CA ILE A 286 22.22 19.94 3.29
C ILE A 286 23.19 18.91 3.86
N PHE A 287 22.82 17.63 3.82
CA PHE A 287 23.62 16.57 4.42
C PHE A 287 24.96 16.33 3.68
N PRO A 288 25.01 16.20 2.33
CA PRO A 288 26.25 16.22 1.57
C PRO A 288 27.11 17.47 1.82
N ALA A 289 26.49 18.65 1.79
CA ALA A 289 27.21 19.92 1.98
C ALA A 289 27.82 20.02 3.38
N LEU A 290 27.12 19.52 4.40
CA LEU A 290 27.64 19.45 5.76
C LEU A 290 28.88 18.56 5.85
N ILE A 291 28.84 17.35 5.27
CA ILE A 291 30.00 16.44 5.27
C ILE A 291 31.20 17.07 4.56
N VAL A 292 30.99 17.63 3.36
CA VAL A 292 32.04 18.32 2.60
C VAL A 292 32.57 19.51 3.41
N GLY A 293 31.68 20.30 4.02
CA GLY A 293 32.04 21.43 4.86
C GLY A 293 32.89 21.04 6.07
N LEU A 294 32.56 19.94 6.76
CA LEU A 294 33.33 19.43 7.89
C LEU A 294 34.73 18.97 7.47
N VAL A 295 34.84 18.25 6.35
CA VAL A 295 36.15 17.79 5.83
C VAL A 295 37.03 18.98 5.41
N VAL A 296 36.44 19.98 4.76
CA VAL A 296 37.14 21.22 4.37
C VAL A 296 37.55 22.02 5.60
N ALA A 297 36.67 22.17 6.59
CA ALA A 297 36.99 22.86 7.83
C ALA A 297 38.14 22.14 8.58
N GLY A 298 38.10 20.81 8.65
CA GLY A 298 39.18 20.00 9.22
C GLY A 298 40.52 20.21 8.53
N PHE A 299 40.51 20.55 7.23
CA PHE A 299 41.74 20.84 6.49
C PHE A 299 42.35 22.16 6.95
N PHE A 300 41.52 23.17 7.18
CA PHE A 300 41.97 24.48 7.63
C PHE A 300 42.34 24.53 9.11
N THR A 301 41.73 23.69 9.96
CA THR A 301 42.02 23.66 11.41
C THR A 301 43.13 22.69 11.78
N GLY A 302 43.17 21.50 11.17
CA GLY A 302 44.09 20.40 11.53
C GLY A 302 45.00 19.92 10.40
N GLY A 303 44.93 20.53 9.21
CA GLY A 303 45.74 20.16 8.05
C GLY A 303 45.25 18.91 7.32
N ALA A 304 46.00 18.51 6.28
CA ALA A 304 45.62 17.41 5.38
C ALA A 304 45.44 16.05 6.09
N ILE A 305 46.23 15.80 7.14
CA ILE A 305 46.19 14.52 7.88
C ILE A 305 44.86 14.41 8.65
N SER A 306 44.43 15.48 9.32
CA SER A 306 43.15 15.50 10.06
C SER A 306 41.96 15.29 9.12
N SER A 307 41.93 15.98 7.97
CA SER A 307 40.89 15.73 6.95
C SER A 307 40.87 14.30 6.43
N LEU A 308 42.03 13.69 6.25
CA LEU A 308 42.12 12.30 5.80
C LEU A 308 41.57 11.35 6.88
N GLU A 309 41.90 11.57 8.15
CA GLU A 309 41.34 10.80 9.26
C GLU A 309 39.82 10.94 9.34
N MET A 310 39.29 12.14 9.17
CA MET A 310 37.85 12.41 9.11
C MET A 310 37.19 11.60 7.98
N LEU A 311 37.73 11.67 6.76
CA LEU A 311 37.23 10.90 5.63
C LEU A 311 37.28 9.39 5.87
N LEU A 312 38.36 8.88 6.46
CA LEU A 312 38.51 7.47 6.79
C LEU A 312 37.52 7.02 7.86
N ARG A 313 37.34 7.80 8.94
CA ARG A 313 36.36 7.49 9.99
C ARG A 313 34.93 7.47 9.43
N TRP A 314 34.59 8.44 8.58
CA TRP A 314 33.29 8.47 7.92
C TRP A 314 33.09 7.28 6.97
N LEU A 315 34.08 6.97 6.12
CA LEU A 315 34.06 5.77 5.26
C LEU A 315 33.87 4.51 6.09
N LEU A 316 34.58 4.36 7.21
CA LEU A 316 34.49 3.17 8.06
C LEU A 316 33.10 3.02 8.68
N TRP A 317 32.53 4.07 9.26
CA TRP A 317 31.19 4.00 9.85
C TRP A 317 30.10 3.79 8.80
N ASN A 318 30.10 4.60 7.75
CA ASN A 318 29.08 4.57 6.71
C ASN A 318 29.18 3.29 5.84
N GLY A 319 30.39 2.99 5.37
CA GLY A 319 30.68 1.81 4.55
C GLY A 319 30.49 0.50 5.31
N SER A 320 31.04 0.37 6.53
CA SER A 320 30.95 -0.91 7.25
C SER A 320 29.51 -1.27 7.63
N LEU A 321 28.68 -0.29 8.00
CA LEU A 321 27.29 -0.58 8.34
C LEU A 321 26.44 -0.88 7.10
N ALA A 322 26.69 -0.25 5.95
CA ALA A 322 26.08 -0.64 4.69
C ALA A 322 26.50 -2.05 4.24
N ALA A 323 27.79 -2.38 4.41
CA ALA A 323 28.34 -3.71 4.17
C ALA A 323 27.73 -4.75 5.11
N LEU A 324 27.58 -4.42 6.40
CA LEU A 324 26.90 -5.26 7.39
C LEU A 324 25.45 -5.51 7.01
N GLY A 325 24.71 -4.48 6.58
CA GLY A 325 23.35 -4.67 6.07
C GLY A 325 23.29 -5.63 4.88
N THR A 326 24.24 -5.52 3.95
CA THR A 326 24.36 -6.44 2.81
C THR A 326 24.71 -7.87 3.26
N LEU A 327 25.58 -8.01 4.26
CA LEU A 327 25.96 -9.28 4.85
C LEU A 327 24.78 -9.94 5.56
N LEU A 328 24.02 -9.18 6.35
CA LEU A 328 22.81 -9.66 7.02
C LEU A 328 21.76 -10.14 6.02
N ALA A 329 21.66 -9.51 4.84
CA ALA A 329 20.83 -9.97 3.73
C ALA A 329 21.35 -11.24 3.02
N LEU A 330 22.49 -11.81 3.46
CA LEU A 330 23.23 -12.88 2.79
C LEU A 330 23.55 -12.55 1.32
N GLY A 331 23.90 -11.28 1.09
CA GLY A 331 24.34 -10.76 -0.19
C GLY A 331 25.65 -11.40 -0.66
N HIS A 332 25.90 -11.29 -1.96
CA HIS A 332 27.15 -11.77 -2.55
C HIS A 332 28.34 -10.96 -2.01
N PRO A 333 29.53 -11.56 -1.81
CA PRO A 333 30.72 -10.83 -1.33
C PRO A 333 31.04 -9.55 -2.11
N LEU A 334 30.89 -9.58 -3.44
CA LEU A 334 31.06 -8.38 -4.26
C LEU A 334 30.03 -7.28 -3.93
N ALA A 335 28.77 -7.64 -3.62
CA ALA A 335 27.78 -6.66 -3.20
C ALA A 335 28.13 -6.06 -1.82
N ILE A 336 28.76 -6.84 -0.92
CA ILE A 336 29.26 -6.33 0.37
C ILE A 336 30.35 -5.28 0.15
N LEU A 337 31.32 -5.57 -0.73
CA LEU A 337 32.38 -4.62 -1.10
C LEU A 337 31.82 -3.36 -1.76
N VAL A 338 30.88 -3.52 -2.70
CA VAL A 338 30.17 -2.40 -3.32
C VAL A 338 29.40 -1.59 -2.28
N GLY A 339 28.81 -2.23 -1.27
CA GLY A 339 28.18 -1.53 -0.16
C GLY A 339 29.18 -0.71 0.64
N PHE A 340 30.33 -1.28 0.99
CA PHE A 340 31.38 -0.60 1.75
C PHE A 340 31.90 0.66 1.04
N PHE A 341 32.32 0.54 -0.22
CA PHE A 341 32.89 1.66 -0.97
C PHE A 341 31.83 2.57 -1.60
N GLY A 342 30.65 2.04 -1.90
CA GLY A 342 29.56 2.79 -2.53
C GLY A 342 28.76 3.65 -1.56
N ALA A 343 28.78 3.37 -0.25
CA ALA A 343 28.00 4.13 0.72
C ALA A 343 28.38 5.62 0.82
N PRO A 344 29.68 5.99 0.86
CA PRO A 344 30.06 7.40 0.86
C PRO A 344 29.66 8.13 -0.43
N ILE A 345 29.81 7.45 -1.58
CA ILE A 345 29.44 7.99 -2.90
C ILE A 345 27.94 8.22 -2.97
N ALA A 346 27.14 7.25 -2.50
CA ALA A 346 25.70 7.38 -2.37
C ALA A 346 25.33 8.56 -1.47
N THR A 347 25.99 8.69 -0.32
CA THR A 347 25.71 9.75 0.65
C THR A 347 25.90 11.16 0.09
N LEU A 348 26.88 11.35 -0.81
CA LEU A 348 27.12 12.64 -1.47
C LEU A 348 26.14 12.93 -2.62
N ASN A 349 25.31 11.94 -3.00
CA ASN A 349 24.34 12.08 -4.07
C ASN A 349 22.90 11.98 -3.52
N PRO A 350 22.11 13.07 -3.55
CA PRO A 350 20.75 13.06 -2.99
C PRO A 350 19.77 12.13 -3.72
N VAL A 351 20.14 11.61 -4.89
CA VAL A 351 19.30 10.76 -5.73
C VAL A 351 19.66 9.27 -5.61
N LEU A 352 20.93 8.95 -5.33
CA LEU A 352 21.45 7.58 -5.38
C LEU A 352 21.71 7.04 -3.97
N GLY A 353 20.91 6.07 -3.53
CA GLY A 353 21.15 5.34 -2.29
C GLY A 353 22.13 4.17 -2.47
N VAL A 354 22.86 3.80 -1.41
CA VAL A 354 23.80 2.66 -1.45
C VAL A 354 23.12 1.34 -1.80
N GLY A 355 21.85 1.19 -1.40
CA GLY A 355 21.01 0.06 -1.78
C GLY A 355 20.92 -0.17 -3.27
N LEU A 356 20.91 0.90 -4.07
CA LEU A 356 20.86 0.78 -5.52
C LEU A 356 22.11 0.07 -6.05
N PHE A 357 23.30 0.46 -5.56
CA PHE A 357 24.56 -0.15 -5.98
C PHE A 357 24.64 -1.62 -5.56
N THR A 358 24.31 -1.93 -4.30
CA THR A 358 24.37 -3.29 -3.76
C THR A 358 23.31 -4.19 -4.40
N GLY A 359 22.08 -3.70 -4.56
CA GLY A 359 20.95 -4.40 -5.18
C GLY A 359 21.18 -4.70 -6.65
N LEU A 360 21.69 -3.74 -7.43
CA LEU A 360 22.06 -3.97 -8.84
C LEU A 360 23.22 -4.96 -8.96
N THR A 361 24.24 -4.84 -8.11
CA THR A 361 25.35 -5.79 -8.07
C THR A 361 24.86 -7.20 -7.74
N GLN A 362 23.97 -7.32 -6.75
CA GLN A 362 23.35 -8.58 -6.37
C GLN A 362 22.54 -9.19 -7.53
N ALA A 363 21.72 -8.39 -8.21
CA ALA A 363 20.89 -8.82 -9.34
C ALA A 363 21.74 -9.22 -10.55
N TRP A 364 22.86 -8.53 -10.78
CA TRP A 364 23.77 -8.84 -11.87
C TRP A 364 24.48 -10.17 -11.69
N ILE A 365 24.95 -10.46 -10.46
CA ILE A 365 25.70 -11.69 -10.14
C ILE A 365 24.75 -12.87 -9.94
N ARG A 366 23.72 -12.70 -9.11
CA ARG A 366 22.70 -13.72 -8.84
C ARG A 366 21.42 -13.37 -9.57
N LYS A 367 21.47 -13.50 -10.90
CA LYS A 367 20.36 -13.19 -11.80
C LYS A 367 19.06 -13.85 -11.34
N PRO A 368 18.00 -13.05 -11.09
CA PRO A 368 16.66 -13.56 -10.91
C PRO A 368 16.19 -14.38 -12.09
N LYS A 369 15.37 -15.38 -11.82
CA LYS A 369 14.76 -16.24 -12.84
C LYS A 369 13.23 -16.12 -12.81
N VAL A 370 12.59 -16.67 -13.83
CA VAL A 370 11.13 -16.76 -13.92
C VAL A 370 10.56 -17.56 -12.73
N GLU A 371 11.21 -18.64 -12.30
CA GLU A 371 10.80 -19.43 -11.13
C GLU A 371 10.71 -18.57 -9.85
N ASP A 372 11.64 -17.62 -9.66
CA ASP A 372 11.62 -16.72 -8.51
C ASP A 372 10.41 -15.76 -8.55
N MET A 373 9.93 -15.41 -9.76
CA MET A 373 8.76 -14.55 -9.95
C MET A 373 7.47 -15.30 -9.61
N GLU A 374 7.39 -16.59 -9.94
CA GLU A 374 6.19 -17.40 -9.75
C GLU A 374 5.89 -17.64 -8.27
N THR A 375 6.92 -17.83 -7.43
CA THR A 375 6.77 -18.07 -5.99
C THR A 375 6.88 -16.79 -5.16
N LEU A 376 7.07 -15.62 -5.78
CA LEU A 376 7.45 -14.38 -5.12
C LEU A 376 6.53 -13.97 -3.96
N GLN A 377 5.22 -14.06 -4.18
CA GLN A 377 4.22 -13.69 -3.18
C GLN A 377 4.15 -14.71 -2.04
N GLU A 378 4.33 -15.98 -2.34
CA GLU A 378 4.28 -17.06 -1.35
C GLU A 378 5.53 -17.08 -0.48
N ASP A 379 6.67 -16.79 -1.08
CA ASP A 379 7.97 -16.75 -0.40
C ASP A 379 8.06 -15.62 0.64
N LEU A 380 7.27 -14.56 0.51
CA LEU A 380 7.19 -13.47 1.49
C LEU A 380 6.57 -13.87 2.82
N SER A 381 5.77 -14.93 2.84
CA SER A 381 5.15 -15.43 4.08
C SER A 381 6.14 -16.14 5.00
N SER A 382 7.37 -16.39 4.54
CA SER A 382 8.39 -17.11 5.31
C SER A 382 9.75 -16.44 5.19
N ILE A 383 10.32 -16.04 6.33
CA ILE A 383 11.66 -15.46 6.42
C ILE A 383 12.68 -16.35 5.69
N LYS A 384 12.64 -17.67 5.89
CA LYS A 384 13.54 -18.61 5.22
C LYS A 384 13.43 -18.56 3.69
N LYS A 385 12.22 -18.36 3.16
CA LYS A 385 11.97 -18.29 1.71
C LYS A 385 12.35 -16.92 1.12
N ILE A 386 12.15 -15.82 1.86
CA ILE A 386 12.69 -14.48 1.51
C ILE A 386 14.19 -14.56 1.23
N TYR A 387 14.93 -15.23 2.11
CA TYR A 387 16.37 -15.39 1.92
C TYR A 387 16.75 -16.33 0.79
N LYS A 388 15.85 -17.21 0.29
CA LYS A 388 16.14 -18.15 -0.81
C LYS A 388 15.80 -17.59 -2.18
N ASN A 389 14.67 -16.92 -2.30
CA ASN A 389 14.20 -16.31 -3.55
C ASN A 389 15.15 -15.19 -3.98
N ARG A 390 15.62 -15.23 -5.23
CA ARG A 390 16.66 -14.31 -5.70
C ARG A 390 16.18 -12.86 -5.79
N ILE A 391 14.91 -12.65 -6.15
CA ILE A 391 14.30 -11.32 -6.25
C ILE A 391 14.16 -10.73 -4.86
N LEU A 392 13.60 -11.50 -3.91
CA LEU A 392 13.45 -11.05 -2.54
C LEU A 392 14.81 -10.78 -1.89
N ARG A 393 15.83 -11.59 -2.19
CA ARG A 393 17.20 -11.34 -1.73
C ARG A 393 17.79 -10.05 -2.31
N VAL A 394 17.55 -9.75 -3.59
CA VAL A 394 17.96 -8.47 -4.20
C VAL A 394 17.32 -7.28 -3.48
N LEU A 395 16.01 -7.36 -3.22
CA LEU A 395 15.28 -6.32 -2.49
C LEU A 395 15.78 -6.20 -1.04
N LEU A 396 16.04 -7.32 -0.36
CA LEU A 396 16.55 -7.34 1.00
C LEU A 396 17.95 -6.71 1.10
N VAL A 397 18.84 -7.04 0.16
CA VAL A 397 20.17 -6.40 0.04
C VAL A 397 20.03 -4.89 -0.15
N PHE A 398 19.16 -4.47 -1.08
CA PHE A 398 18.90 -3.05 -1.34
C PHE A 398 18.43 -2.32 -0.07
N ILE A 399 17.54 -2.90 0.71
CA ILE A 399 16.99 -2.26 1.93
C ILE A 399 18.00 -2.26 3.07
N LEU A 400 18.53 -3.42 3.46
CA LEU A 400 19.37 -3.52 4.65
C LEU A 400 20.66 -2.72 4.49
N SER A 401 21.24 -2.67 3.28
CA SER A 401 22.40 -1.81 3.02
C SER A 401 22.05 -0.32 3.05
N SER A 402 20.86 0.07 2.56
CA SER A 402 20.38 1.46 2.67
C SER A 402 20.19 1.88 4.13
N VAL A 403 19.56 1.03 4.94
CA VAL A 403 19.39 1.24 6.39
C VAL A 403 20.76 1.35 7.07
N GLY A 404 21.68 0.43 6.76
CA GLY A 404 23.05 0.47 7.28
C GLY A 404 23.78 1.77 6.95
N GLY A 405 23.67 2.26 5.70
CA GLY A 405 24.24 3.55 5.29
C GLY A 405 23.64 4.74 6.05
N VAL A 406 22.32 4.75 6.26
CA VAL A 406 21.64 5.80 7.06
C VAL A 406 22.13 5.79 8.51
N ILE A 407 22.18 4.63 9.16
CA ILE A 407 22.68 4.51 10.54
C ILE A 407 24.14 4.96 10.62
N GLY A 408 24.99 4.53 9.68
CA GLY A 408 26.39 4.91 9.67
C GLY A 408 26.61 6.40 9.47
N ASN A 409 25.78 7.07 8.66
CA ASN A 409 25.79 8.52 8.54
C ASN A 409 25.36 9.23 9.83
N PHE A 410 24.35 8.69 10.52
CA PHE A 410 23.86 9.24 11.78
C PHE A 410 24.91 9.17 12.89
N ILE A 411 25.74 8.12 12.90
CA ILE A 411 26.86 7.95 13.85
C ILE A 411 28.07 8.78 13.43
N ALA A 412 28.42 8.77 12.15
CA ALA A 412 29.65 9.38 11.67
C ALA A 412 29.65 10.91 11.77
N VAL A 413 28.55 11.58 11.41
CA VAL A 413 28.52 13.05 11.35
C VAL A 413 28.79 13.71 12.70
N PRO A 414 28.17 13.29 13.83
CA PRO A 414 28.55 13.79 15.16
C PRO A 414 30.02 13.52 15.49
N ALA A 415 30.54 12.34 15.14
CA ALA A 415 31.94 11.99 15.40
C ALA A 415 32.93 12.86 14.62
N LEU A 416 32.58 13.26 13.39
CA LEU A 416 33.35 14.22 12.58
C LEU A 416 33.38 15.59 13.25
N PHE A 417 32.24 16.05 13.76
CA PHE A 417 32.16 17.35 14.44
C PHE A 417 33.04 17.39 15.70
N THR A 418 33.00 16.35 16.53
CA THR A 418 33.85 16.25 17.72
C THR A 418 35.34 16.23 17.37
N SER A 419 35.72 15.61 16.25
CA SER A 419 37.12 15.55 15.78
C SER A 419 37.64 16.89 15.25
N LEU A 420 36.77 17.89 15.07
CA LEU A 420 37.13 19.23 14.62
C LEU A 420 37.37 20.20 15.79
N ILE A 421 36.85 19.87 16.97
CA ILE A 421 36.90 20.70 18.18
C ILE A 421 38.04 20.27 19.12
N ASN A 422 38.41 19.00 19.07
CA ASN A 422 39.58 18.44 19.76
C ASN A 422 40.77 18.39 18.82
#